data_AF-A0A518HVK0-F1
#
_entry.id   AF-A0A518HVK0-F1
#
_cell.length_a   1.000
_cell.length_b   1.000
_cell.length_c   1.000
_cell.angle_alpha   90.00
_cell.angle_beta   90.00
_cell.angle_gamma   90.00
#
_symmetry.space_group_name_H-M   'P 1'
#
loop_
_entity.id
_entity.type
_entity.pdbx_description
1 polymer ?
#
loop_
_entity_poly.entity_id
_entity_poly.type
_entity_poly.pdbx_seq_one_letter_code
_entity_poly.pdbx_strand_id
1 'polypeptide(L)'
;MSIKSVRCPRCNASMNVPASMASTRCPSCGETFAISTAGAAAGATSGAAAGTGQPKSRRGGDSKSAGFDEDDDGRSEDRIGQWLVVGGVAGLAVVGLILLVVFSGGAEEEPEKPKLPVRTQATVVENLNLDDTPADTEYREVNLPESTRQQIYRDYSQMIASSFGKAKKIPSGGAAGQALNKTLGSVVDREVTHMALVHGISEEDIAQIYAEGQAKGWK
;
A
#
# COMPACT_ATOMS: atom_id res chain seq x y z
N MET A 1 -6.03 8.54 -17.12
CA MET A 1 -4.87 9.22 -16.49
C MET A 1 -3.84 9.47 -17.58
N SER A 2 -3.35 10.70 -17.75
CA SER A 2 -2.40 11.05 -18.82
C SER A 2 -0.95 10.70 -18.44
N ILE A 3 -0.27 9.96 -19.31
CA ILE A 3 1.14 9.54 -19.17
C ILE A 3 1.99 10.36 -20.14
N LYS A 4 3.14 10.87 -19.69
CA LYS A 4 4.11 11.61 -20.53
C LYS A 4 5.45 10.88 -20.53
N SER A 5 6.09 10.79 -21.69
CA SER A 5 7.46 10.29 -21.80
C SER A 5 8.47 11.41 -21.52
N VAL A 6 9.43 11.17 -20.63
CA VAL A 6 10.52 12.11 -20.30
C VAL A 6 11.87 11.43 -20.48
N ARG A 7 12.91 12.19 -20.79
CA ARG A 7 14.29 11.68 -20.89
C ARG A 7 15.11 12.15 -19.69
N CYS A 8 15.89 11.23 -19.11
CA CYS A 8 16.82 11.57 -18.06
C CYS A 8 17.98 12.43 -18.61
N PRO A 9 18.31 13.59 -18.00
CA PRO A 9 19.37 14.47 -18.48
C PRO A 9 20.79 13.87 -18.32
N ARG A 10 20.97 12.84 -17.48
CA ARG A 10 22.27 12.23 -17.20
C ARG A 10 22.59 11.04 -18.10
N CYS A 11 21.64 10.13 -18.28
CA CYS A 11 21.85 8.88 -19.02
C CYS A 11 21.03 8.77 -20.31
N ASN A 12 20.23 9.80 -20.65
CA ASN A 12 19.33 9.82 -21.82
C ASN A 12 18.28 8.69 -21.89
N ALA A 13 18.11 7.91 -20.82
CA ALA A 13 17.06 6.90 -20.74
C ALA A 13 15.68 7.56 -20.79
N SER A 14 14.81 7.06 -21.67
CA SER A 14 13.41 7.46 -21.77
C SER A 14 12.54 6.67 -20.80
N MET A 15 11.68 7.34 -20.05
CA MET A 15 10.75 6.69 -19.13
C MET A 15 9.39 7.38 -19.13
N ASN A 16 8.36 6.62 -18.77
CA ASN A 16 6.98 7.08 -18.71
C ASN A 16 6.64 7.50 -17.27
N VAL A 17 6.19 8.74 -17.10
CA VAL A 17 5.82 9.32 -15.81
C VAL A 17 4.40 9.88 -15.86
N PRO A 18 3.66 9.88 -14.74
CA PRO A 18 2.37 10.55 -14.66
C PRO A 18 2.53 12.04 -14.96
N ALA A 19 1.63 12.62 -15.77
CA ALA A 19 1.73 14.01 -16.18
C ALA A 19 1.66 15.03 -15.02
N SER A 20 1.19 14.60 -13.84
CA SER A 20 1.05 15.42 -12.64
C SER A 20 2.32 15.50 -11.77
N MET A 21 3.39 14.77 -12.08
CA MET A 21 4.60 14.77 -11.26
C MET A 21 5.56 15.91 -11.64
N ALA A 22 5.97 16.69 -10.64
CA ALA A 22 6.94 17.78 -10.80
C ALA A 22 8.40 17.31 -10.81
N SER A 23 8.69 16.16 -10.19
CA SER A 23 10.02 15.55 -10.14
C SER A 23 9.94 14.03 -10.24
N THR A 24 10.99 13.40 -10.76
CA THR A 24 11.08 11.94 -10.87
C THR A 24 12.51 11.47 -10.69
N ARG A 25 12.66 10.19 -10.32
CA ARG A 25 13.95 9.51 -10.17
C ARG A 25 14.19 8.60 -11.36
N CYS A 26 15.34 8.73 -12.02
CA CYS A 26 15.71 7.83 -13.10
C CYS A 26 16.03 6.42 -12.56
N PRO A 27 15.41 5.34 -13.08
CA PRO A 27 15.69 3.98 -12.64
C PRO A 27 17.07 3.49 -13.10
N SER A 28 17.61 4.06 -14.19
CA SER A 28 18.89 3.61 -14.76
C SER A 28 20.11 4.19 -14.04
N CYS A 29 20.04 5.44 -13.58
CA CYS A 29 21.19 6.11 -12.94
C CYS A 29 20.90 6.66 -11.53
N GLY A 30 19.68 6.53 -11.03
CA GLY A 30 19.28 6.93 -9.68
C GLY A 30 19.13 8.44 -9.45
N GLU A 31 19.43 9.27 -10.46
CA GLU A 31 19.40 10.74 -10.37
C GLU A 31 17.94 11.26 -10.32
N THR A 32 17.67 12.23 -9.45
CA THR A 32 16.39 12.93 -9.36
C THR A 32 16.43 14.24 -10.14
N PHE A 33 15.45 14.49 -11.01
CA PHE A 33 15.37 15.73 -11.79
C PHE A 33 13.93 16.25 -11.88
N ALA A 34 13.79 17.56 -12.10
CA ALA A 34 12.50 18.20 -12.30
C ALA A 34 11.98 17.95 -13.72
N ILE A 35 10.71 17.55 -13.83
CA ILE A 35 10.03 17.36 -15.11
C ILE A 35 9.51 18.72 -15.53
N SER A 36 10.23 19.41 -16.42
CA SER A 36 9.75 20.70 -16.96
C SER A 36 8.40 20.49 -17.67
N THR A 37 7.35 21.07 -17.10
CA THR A 37 6.00 21.15 -17.66
C THR A 37 5.94 22.17 -18.80
N ALA A 38 6.91 22.12 -19.72
CA ALA A 38 6.91 22.92 -20.94
C ALA A 38 6.85 21.94 -22.11
N GLY A 39 5.63 21.59 -22.52
CA GLY A 39 5.42 20.97 -23.82
C GLY A 39 5.37 22.07 -24.88
N ALA A 40 6.48 22.34 -25.56
CA ALA A 40 6.56 22.65 -27.00
C ALA A 40 7.94 23.24 -27.38
N ALA A 41 8.53 22.67 -28.43
CA ALA A 41 9.57 23.22 -29.30
C ALA A 41 10.98 23.48 -28.71
N ALA A 42 11.93 22.61 -29.08
CA ALA A 42 12.97 22.92 -30.09
C ALA A 42 14.11 21.90 -29.99
N GLY A 43 14.33 21.14 -31.07
CA GLY A 43 15.63 20.54 -31.30
C GLY A 43 16.62 21.62 -31.72
N ALA A 44 17.83 21.60 -31.17
CA ALA A 44 19.02 22.17 -31.79
C ALA A 44 20.28 21.64 -31.09
N THR A 45 20.97 20.74 -31.80
CA THR A 45 22.43 20.71 -32.02
C THR A 45 23.41 20.81 -30.85
N SER A 46 24.14 19.70 -30.69
CA SER A 46 25.58 19.60 -30.45
C SER A 46 26.43 20.87 -30.70
N GLY A 47 27.30 21.19 -29.74
CA GLY A 47 28.45 22.09 -29.92
C GLY A 47 29.24 22.26 -28.63
N ALA A 48 30.46 21.74 -28.59
CA ALA A 48 31.41 21.83 -27.49
C ALA A 48 31.94 23.26 -27.25
N ALA A 49 32.33 23.59 -26.01
CA ALA A 49 33.62 24.21 -25.65
C ALA A 49 33.66 24.66 -24.18
N ALA A 50 34.87 24.60 -23.62
CA ALA A 50 35.27 24.90 -22.25
C ALA A 50 35.03 26.35 -21.81
N GLY A 51 34.95 26.57 -20.50
CA GLY A 51 34.96 27.91 -19.90
C GLY A 51 34.79 27.92 -18.39
N THR A 52 35.90 27.84 -17.67
CA THR A 52 36.09 28.28 -16.28
C THR A 52 35.50 29.68 -16.05
N GLY A 53 34.70 29.86 -14.99
CA GLY A 53 34.20 31.20 -14.66
C GLY A 53 33.22 31.25 -13.49
N GLN A 54 33.72 31.08 -12.27
CA GLN A 54 33.09 31.66 -11.08
C GLN A 54 33.36 33.17 -11.10
N PRO A 55 32.41 34.06 -10.73
CA PRO A 55 32.53 34.68 -9.41
C PRO A 55 31.21 35.09 -8.70
N LYS A 56 31.20 34.86 -7.38
CA LYS A 56 30.96 35.80 -6.26
C LYS A 56 29.72 36.73 -6.24
N SER A 57 28.89 36.48 -5.21
CA SER A 57 28.40 37.42 -4.18
C SER A 57 27.74 38.74 -4.58
N ARG A 58 26.46 38.91 -4.21
CA ARG A 58 26.03 40.12 -3.49
C ARG A 58 25.08 39.80 -2.34
N ARG A 59 25.47 40.40 -1.22
CA ARG A 59 24.85 40.50 0.11
C ARG A 59 23.88 41.68 0.11
N GLY A 60 22.84 41.61 0.94
CA GLY A 60 21.97 42.74 1.32
C GLY A 60 20.49 42.39 1.15
N GLY A 61 19.62 42.55 2.13
CA GLY A 61 19.79 43.16 3.44
C GLY A 61 18.55 42.89 4.29
N ASP A 62 18.75 43.04 5.58
CA ASP A 62 17.77 43.02 6.65
C ASP A 62 16.59 43.96 6.39
N SER A 63 15.38 43.53 6.78
CA SER A 63 14.32 44.42 7.20
C SER A 63 13.45 43.73 8.24
N LYS A 64 13.58 44.24 9.47
CA LYS A 64 12.84 43.91 10.68
C LYS A 64 11.83 45.03 10.92
N SER A 65 10.55 44.69 11.04
CA SER A 65 9.47 45.46 11.70
C SER A 65 8.32 44.45 11.91
N ALA A 66 7.87 44.03 13.10
CA ALA A 66 7.44 44.72 14.32
C ALA A 66 6.20 45.62 14.10
N GLY A 67 5.10 45.27 14.78
CA GLY A 67 3.83 46.02 14.92
C GLY A 67 2.64 45.24 14.33
N PHE A 68 1.88 44.49 15.12
CA PHE A 68 0.63 44.90 15.83
C PHE A 68 -0.46 45.42 14.88
N ASP A 69 -1.57 44.70 14.78
CA ASP A 69 -2.90 45.29 14.99
C ASP A 69 -3.91 44.17 15.31
N GLU A 70 -4.51 44.33 16.48
CA GLU A 70 -5.70 43.67 17.00
C GLU A 70 -6.95 44.29 16.34
N ASP A 71 -8.10 43.63 16.54
CA ASP A 71 -9.48 44.10 16.24
C ASP A 71 -10.00 43.97 14.78
N ASP A 72 -10.86 42.96 14.54
CA ASP A 72 -12.06 43.13 13.70
C ASP A 72 -13.17 42.18 14.21
N ASP A 73 -14.04 42.75 15.04
CA ASP A 73 -15.29 42.17 15.52
C ASP A 73 -16.40 42.49 14.51
N GLY A 74 -17.01 41.49 13.88
CA GLY A 74 -17.88 41.76 12.73
C GLY A 74 -18.92 40.71 12.35
N ARG A 75 -19.68 40.20 13.33
CA ARG A 75 -21.12 39.90 13.23
C ARG A 75 -21.68 39.39 11.87
N SER A 76 -21.84 38.08 11.74
CA SER A 76 -22.84 37.48 10.83
C SER A 76 -23.42 36.20 11.40
N GLU A 77 -24.12 36.34 12.53
CA GLU A 77 -25.18 35.40 12.92
C GLU A 77 -26.40 35.57 11.99
N ASP A 78 -27.19 34.50 11.89
CA ASP A 78 -28.51 34.42 11.26
C ASP A 78 -28.60 34.31 9.73
N ARG A 79 -28.27 33.14 9.14
CA ARG A 79 -28.99 32.56 7.95
C ARG A 79 -28.81 31.04 7.69
N ILE A 80 -28.33 30.23 8.63
CA ILE A 80 -28.07 28.78 8.37
C ILE A 80 -29.21 27.85 8.88
N GLY A 81 -30.22 28.39 9.57
CA GLY A 81 -31.22 27.59 10.29
C GLY A 81 -32.49 27.16 9.53
N GLN A 82 -32.59 27.25 8.20
CA GLN A 82 -33.88 27.04 7.50
C GLN A 82 -33.84 26.22 6.20
N TRP A 83 -32.89 25.29 6.06
CA TRP A 83 -32.90 24.31 4.94
C TRP A 83 -32.90 22.84 5.37
N LEU A 84 -32.92 22.57 6.68
CA LEU A 84 -32.61 21.23 7.21
C LEU A 84 -33.82 20.29 7.37
N VAL A 85 -35.06 20.76 7.16
CA VAL A 85 -36.26 19.95 7.47
C VAL A 85 -36.89 19.28 6.24
N VAL A 86 -36.61 19.72 5.01
CA VAL A 86 -37.24 19.15 3.79
C VAL A 86 -36.31 18.18 3.03
N GLY A 87 -34.99 18.24 3.24
CA GLY A 87 -34.01 17.38 2.54
C GLY A 87 -33.68 16.04 3.21
N GLY A 88 -34.11 15.80 4.45
CA GLY A 88 -33.66 14.64 5.25
C GLY A 88 -34.27 13.29 4.84
N VAL A 89 -35.51 13.30 4.32
CA VAL A 89 -36.24 12.04 4.05
C VAL A 89 -35.86 11.43 2.69
N ALA A 90 -35.57 12.26 1.68
CA ALA A 90 -35.13 11.78 0.37
C ALA A 90 -33.68 11.23 0.39
N GLY A 91 -32.80 11.81 1.21
CA GLY A 91 -31.42 11.34 1.35
C GLY A 91 -31.31 9.94 1.97
N LEU A 92 -32.14 9.63 2.97
CA LEU A 92 -32.15 8.31 3.61
C LEU A 92 -32.63 7.19 2.69
N ALA A 93 -33.58 7.47 1.79
CA ALA A 93 -34.05 6.50 0.81
C ALA A 93 -32.96 6.12 -0.21
N VAL A 94 -32.16 7.09 -0.66
CA VAL A 94 -31.06 6.84 -1.60
C VAL A 94 -29.92 6.06 -0.92
N VAL A 95 -29.57 6.40 0.33
CA VAL A 95 -28.55 5.65 1.08
C VAL A 95 -29.02 4.22 1.37
N GLY A 96 -30.30 4.03 1.69
CA GLY A 96 -30.89 2.69 1.87
C GLY A 96 -30.87 1.85 0.59
N LEU A 97 -31.15 2.47 -0.57
CA LEU A 97 -31.15 1.78 -1.86
C LEU A 97 -29.73 1.39 -2.30
N ILE A 98 -28.74 2.25 -2.04
CA ILE A 98 -27.32 1.95 -2.27
C ILE A 98 -26.87 0.77 -1.38
N LEU A 99 -27.23 0.76 -0.10
CA LEU A 99 -26.94 -0.36 0.80
C LEU A 99 -27.64 -1.65 0.35
N LEU A 100 -28.88 -1.58 -0.13
CA LEU A 100 -29.63 -2.75 -0.59
C LEU A 100 -28.98 -3.36 -1.85
N VAL A 101 -28.57 -2.55 -2.82
CA VAL A 101 -27.88 -3.02 -4.03
C VAL A 101 -26.51 -3.63 -3.70
N VAL A 102 -25.76 -3.07 -2.73
CA VAL A 102 -24.47 -3.62 -2.29
C VAL A 102 -24.63 -4.95 -1.53
N PHE A 103 -25.74 -5.14 -0.81
CA PHE A 103 -25.97 -6.37 -0.02
C PHE A 103 -26.80 -7.45 -0.74
N SER A 104 -27.49 -7.13 -1.84
CA SER A 104 -28.42 -8.07 -2.50
C SER A 104 -27.86 -8.70 -3.80
N GLY A 105 -26.67 -8.30 -4.25
CA GLY A 105 -26.06 -8.84 -5.47
C GLY A 105 -24.99 -9.90 -5.19
N GLY A 106 -25.35 -11.18 -5.25
CA GLY A 106 -24.34 -12.25 -5.30
C GLY A 106 -24.81 -13.66 -4.92
N ALA A 107 -25.92 -14.14 -5.48
CA ALA A 107 -26.22 -15.57 -5.52
C ALA A 107 -26.38 -15.97 -7.00
N GLU A 108 -25.26 -16.05 -7.70
CA GLU A 108 -25.18 -16.71 -8.99
C GLU A 108 -24.87 -18.19 -8.72
N GLU A 109 -25.91 -19.03 -8.77
CA GLU A 109 -25.75 -20.48 -8.83
C GLU A 109 -25.18 -20.83 -10.21
N GLU A 110 -23.86 -21.04 -10.30
CA GLU A 110 -23.20 -21.68 -11.45
C GLU A 110 -22.94 -23.17 -11.16
N PRO A 111 -23.00 -24.03 -12.20
CA PRO A 111 -23.27 -25.45 -12.06
C PRO A 111 -22.05 -26.28 -11.62
N GLU A 112 -22.35 -27.36 -10.90
CA GLU A 112 -21.40 -28.37 -10.41
C GLU A 112 -20.35 -28.77 -11.47
N LYS A 113 -19.10 -28.38 -11.23
CA LYS A 113 -17.90 -28.98 -11.81
C LYS A 113 -17.08 -29.68 -10.73
N PRO A 114 -16.34 -30.74 -11.09
CA PRO A 114 -16.00 -31.83 -10.17
C PRO A 114 -15.10 -31.38 -9.02
N LYS A 115 -15.40 -31.90 -7.83
CA LYS A 115 -14.59 -31.80 -6.59
C LYS A 115 -13.14 -32.23 -6.85
N LEU A 116 -12.29 -31.27 -7.16
CA LEU A 116 -10.90 -31.27 -6.72
C LEU A 116 -10.85 -30.41 -5.46
N PRO A 117 -10.13 -30.79 -4.39
CA PRO A 117 -10.03 -29.99 -3.17
C PRO A 117 -9.21 -28.72 -3.45
N VAL A 118 -9.83 -27.74 -4.11
CA VAL A 118 -9.31 -26.38 -4.20
C VAL A 118 -9.60 -25.76 -2.84
N ARG A 119 -8.59 -25.78 -1.97
CA ARG A 119 -8.59 -25.05 -0.70
C ARG A 119 -8.62 -23.56 -1.05
N THR A 120 -9.82 -22.98 -1.07
CA THR A 120 -10.04 -21.57 -1.37
C THR A 120 -9.35 -20.68 -0.33
N GLN A 121 -8.58 -19.71 -0.82
CA GLN A 121 -7.71 -18.77 -0.08
C GLN A 121 -8.42 -18.01 1.07
N ALA A 122 -9.75 -17.94 1.09
CA ALA A 122 -10.53 -17.38 2.21
C ALA A 122 -10.46 -18.21 3.51
N THR A 123 -10.12 -19.50 3.45
CA THR A 123 -10.01 -20.37 4.63
C THR A 123 -8.69 -20.25 5.39
N VAL A 124 -7.70 -19.55 4.83
CA VAL A 124 -6.42 -19.29 5.50
C VAL A 124 -6.58 -18.19 6.55
N VAL A 125 -7.45 -17.21 6.31
CA VAL A 125 -7.61 -16.06 7.22
C VAL A 125 -8.65 -16.29 8.31
N GLU A 126 -9.70 -17.06 8.06
CA GLU A 126 -10.70 -17.41 9.09
C GLU A 126 -10.19 -18.50 10.06
N ASN A 127 -9.11 -19.21 9.69
CA ASN A 127 -8.37 -20.13 10.56
C ASN A 127 -6.97 -19.59 10.93
N LEU A 128 -6.80 -18.27 11.02
CA LEU A 128 -5.65 -17.65 11.72
C LEU A 128 -5.86 -17.62 13.25
N ASN A 129 -6.70 -18.50 13.79
CA ASN A 129 -6.42 -19.03 15.12
C ASN A 129 -5.06 -19.73 15.02
N LEU A 130 -3.99 -19.01 15.36
CA LEU A 130 -2.63 -19.53 15.46
C LEU A 130 -2.55 -20.80 16.32
N ASP A 131 -3.54 -20.99 17.20
CA ASP A 131 -3.72 -22.14 18.08
C ASP A 131 -4.41 -23.36 17.42
N ASP A 132 -5.04 -23.20 16.24
CA ASP A 132 -5.77 -24.26 15.50
C ASP A 132 -5.06 -24.68 14.19
N THR A 133 -3.75 -24.43 14.06
CA THR A 133 -2.98 -25.14 13.03
C THR A 133 -2.84 -26.59 13.49
N PRO A 134 -3.46 -27.59 12.84
CA PRO A 134 -3.36 -28.97 13.29
C PRO A 134 -1.88 -29.37 13.25
N ALA A 135 -1.30 -29.62 14.42
CA ALA A 135 0.09 -30.05 14.59
C ALA A 135 0.42 -31.39 13.88
N ASP A 136 -0.59 -32.02 13.30
CA ASP A 136 -0.54 -33.31 12.61
C ASP A 136 -0.75 -33.18 11.09
N THR A 137 -0.57 -31.98 10.51
CA THR A 137 -0.45 -31.88 9.05
C THR A 137 0.89 -32.45 8.62
N GLU A 138 0.83 -33.60 7.96
CA GLU A 138 1.93 -34.17 7.18
C GLU A 138 2.56 -33.08 6.32
N TYR A 139 3.76 -32.64 6.70
CA TYR A 139 4.47 -31.59 5.99
C TYR A 139 5.31 -32.19 4.89
N ARG A 140 5.33 -31.53 3.73
CA ARG A 140 6.23 -31.88 2.64
C ARG A 140 7.50 -31.04 2.78
N GLU A 141 8.65 -31.71 2.78
CA GLU A 141 9.93 -31.01 2.68
C GLU A 141 10.03 -30.29 1.33
N VAL A 142 10.10 -28.96 1.39
CA VAL A 142 10.30 -28.10 0.22
C VAL A 142 11.74 -28.26 -0.26
N ASN A 143 11.95 -28.29 -1.57
CA ASN A 143 13.27 -28.48 -2.18
C ASN A 143 14.10 -27.17 -2.09
N LEU A 144 14.50 -26.83 -0.87
CA LEU A 144 15.33 -25.69 -0.50
C LEU A 144 16.39 -26.14 0.50
N PRO A 145 17.57 -25.48 0.53
CA PRO A 145 18.54 -25.71 1.60
C PRO A 145 17.91 -25.47 2.98
N GLU A 146 18.21 -26.33 3.95
CA GLU A 146 17.65 -26.21 5.31
C GLU A 146 17.91 -24.84 5.93
N SER A 147 19.09 -24.27 5.72
CA SER A 147 19.42 -22.91 6.19
C SER A 147 18.45 -21.85 5.65
N THR A 148 18.01 -21.99 4.39
CA THR A 148 17.03 -21.09 3.77
C THR A 148 15.64 -21.33 4.33
N ARG A 149 15.24 -22.59 4.54
CA ARG A 149 13.96 -22.94 5.20
C ARG A 149 13.88 -22.38 6.62
N GLN A 150 14.94 -22.53 7.41
CA GLN A 150 15.02 -21.97 8.76
C GLN A 150 14.93 -20.45 8.76
N GLN A 151 15.58 -19.78 7.80
CA GLN A 151 15.47 -18.34 7.64
C GLN A 151 14.03 -17.90 7.33
N ILE A 152 13.39 -18.53 6.34
CA ILE A 152 11.99 -18.26 5.98
C ILE A 152 11.08 -18.46 7.18
N TYR A 153 11.26 -19.55 7.93
CA TYR A 153 10.51 -19.83 9.16
C TYR A 153 10.65 -18.71 10.20
N ARG A 154 11.89 -18.27 10.49
CA ARG A 154 12.14 -17.21 11.47
C ARG A 154 11.53 -15.89 11.02
N ASP A 155 11.71 -15.55 9.75
CA ASP A 155 11.24 -14.26 9.22
C ASP A 155 9.69 -14.24 9.17
N TYR A 156 9.05 -15.33 8.75
CA TYR A 156 7.59 -15.51 8.78
C TYR A 156 7.03 -15.50 10.21
N SER A 157 7.65 -16.24 11.15
CA SER A 157 7.19 -16.28 12.55
C SER A 157 7.31 -14.93 13.24
N GLN A 158 8.38 -14.16 13.00
CA GLN A 158 8.52 -12.80 13.51
C GLN A 158 7.48 -11.84 12.92
N MET A 159 7.17 -11.97 11.62
CA MET A 159 6.13 -11.18 10.97
C MET A 159 4.75 -11.44 11.57
N ILE A 160 4.38 -12.71 11.77
CA ILE A 160 3.12 -13.09 12.41
C ILE A 160 3.07 -12.59 13.86
N ALA A 161 4.15 -12.79 14.62
CA ALA A 161 4.23 -12.35 16.01
C ALA A 161 4.14 -10.82 16.15
N SER A 162 4.73 -10.06 15.23
CA SER A 162 4.65 -8.59 15.25
C SER A 162 3.29 -8.07 14.79
N SER A 163 2.65 -8.73 13.83
CA SER A 163 1.34 -8.35 13.29
C SER A 163 0.21 -8.63 14.28
N PHE A 164 0.22 -9.81 14.91
CA PHE A 164 -0.88 -10.26 15.77
C PHE A 164 -0.57 -10.27 17.27
N GLY A 165 0.72 -10.25 17.67
CA GLY A 165 1.09 -10.36 19.09
C GLY A 165 0.59 -9.21 19.97
N LYS A 166 0.42 -8.00 19.41
CA LYS A 166 -0.20 -6.86 20.11
C LYS A 166 -1.71 -6.77 19.90
N ALA A 167 -2.24 -7.42 18.86
CA ALA A 167 -3.66 -7.40 18.51
C ALA A 167 -4.54 -8.07 19.59
N LYS A 168 -3.96 -8.95 20.41
CA LYS A 168 -4.64 -9.59 21.57
C LYS A 168 -5.24 -8.60 22.58
N LYS A 169 -4.83 -7.33 22.55
CA LYS A 169 -5.39 -6.26 23.39
C LYS A 169 -6.71 -5.68 22.87
N ILE A 170 -7.08 -5.98 21.64
CA ILE A 170 -8.31 -5.49 21.02
C ILE A 170 -9.32 -6.64 20.95
N PRO A 171 -10.55 -6.48 21.46
CA PRO A 171 -11.56 -7.51 21.38
C PRO A 171 -11.84 -7.89 19.92
N SER A 172 -11.61 -9.15 19.56
CA SER A 172 -11.84 -9.68 18.21
C SER A 172 -13.32 -9.68 17.80
N GLY A 173 -14.24 -9.67 18.78
CA GLY A 173 -15.69 -9.73 18.55
C GLY A 173 -16.35 -8.43 18.09
N GLY A 174 -15.65 -7.28 18.14
CA GLY A 174 -16.21 -6.00 17.69
C GLY A 174 -15.95 -5.71 16.21
N ALA A 175 -16.81 -4.90 15.57
CA ALA A 175 -16.62 -4.48 14.17
C ALA A 175 -15.24 -3.83 13.91
N ALA A 176 -14.74 -3.06 14.88
CA ALA A 176 -13.39 -2.49 14.82
C ALA A 176 -12.28 -3.55 14.87
N GLY A 177 -12.47 -4.61 15.69
CA GLY A 177 -11.53 -5.73 15.78
C GLY A 177 -11.49 -6.54 14.49
N GLN A 178 -12.65 -6.80 13.88
CA GLN A 178 -12.75 -7.48 12.58
C GLN A 178 -12.09 -6.67 11.47
N ALA A 179 -12.36 -5.35 11.41
CA ALA A 179 -11.72 -4.48 10.43
C ALA A 179 -10.20 -4.46 10.58
N LEU A 180 -9.69 -4.39 11.81
CA LEU A 180 -8.25 -4.46 12.09
C LEU A 180 -7.67 -5.80 11.64
N ASN A 181 -8.29 -6.93 12.04
CA ASN A 181 -7.82 -8.26 11.66
C ASN A 181 -7.79 -8.43 10.13
N LYS A 182 -8.79 -7.90 9.42
CA LYS A 182 -8.80 -7.89 7.95
C LYS A 182 -7.63 -7.10 7.37
N THR A 183 -7.32 -5.91 7.93
CA THR A 183 -6.17 -5.13 7.47
C THR A 183 -4.84 -5.81 7.77
N LEU A 184 -4.67 -6.39 8.97
CA LEU A 184 -3.47 -7.13 9.35
C LEU A 184 -3.29 -8.37 8.48
N GLY A 185 -4.37 -9.11 8.22
CA GLY A 185 -4.38 -10.24 7.28
C GLY A 185 -3.90 -9.82 5.90
N SER A 186 -4.46 -8.74 5.34
CA SER A 186 -4.05 -8.26 4.01
C SER A 186 -2.58 -7.82 3.91
N VAL A 187 -2.00 -7.32 5.01
CA VAL A 187 -0.58 -6.97 5.07
C VAL A 187 0.26 -8.23 5.11
N VAL A 188 -0.09 -9.18 5.97
CA VAL A 188 0.58 -10.48 6.06
C VAL A 188 0.53 -11.20 4.72
N ASP A 189 -0.62 -11.27 4.07
CA ASP A 189 -0.77 -11.91 2.75
C ASP A 189 0.19 -11.31 1.73
N ARG A 190 0.28 -9.97 1.66
CA ARG A 190 1.21 -9.29 0.75
C ARG A 190 2.67 -9.62 1.04
N GLU A 191 3.04 -9.66 2.32
CA GLU A 191 4.41 -9.99 2.72
C GLU A 191 4.75 -11.47 2.45
N VAL A 192 3.79 -12.38 2.60
CA VAL A 192 3.92 -13.79 2.21
C VAL A 192 4.14 -13.92 0.71
N THR A 193 3.32 -13.26 -0.11
CA THR A 193 3.51 -13.24 -1.56
C THR A 193 4.90 -12.69 -1.92
N HIS A 194 5.34 -11.61 -1.26
CA HIS A 194 6.67 -11.05 -1.51
C HIS A 194 7.79 -12.03 -1.14
N MET A 195 7.68 -12.70 0.01
CA MET A 195 8.64 -13.72 0.45
C MET A 195 8.69 -14.90 -0.53
N ALA A 196 7.53 -15.34 -1.02
CA ALA A 196 7.42 -16.40 -2.01
C ALA A 196 8.16 -16.04 -3.31
N LEU A 197 7.95 -14.81 -3.79
CA LEU A 197 8.62 -14.29 -4.98
C LEU A 197 10.13 -14.15 -4.80
N VAL A 198 10.60 -13.68 -3.64
CA VAL A 198 12.04 -13.52 -3.34
C VAL A 198 12.76 -14.86 -3.34
N HIS A 199 12.12 -15.90 -2.81
CA HIS A 199 12.71 -17.24 -2.70
C HIS A 199 12.38 -18.17 -3.88
N GLY A 200 11.54 -17.73 -4.82
CA GLY A 200 11.13 -18.54 -5.97
C GLY A 200 10.31 -19.78 -5.58
N ILE A 201 9.52 -19.67 -4.51
CA ILE A 201 8.65 -20.74 -3.99
C ILE A 201 7.19 -20.32 -4.03
N SER A 202 6.29 -21.28 -3.82
CA SER A 202 4.86 -20.98 -3.67
C SER A 202 4.53 -20.46 -2.27
N GLU A 203 3.38 -19.81 -2.12
CA GLU A 203 2.88 -19.39 -0.80
C GLU A 203 2.56 -20.63 0.06
N GLU A 204 2.10 -21.71 -0.58
CA GLU A 204 1.89 -23.00 0.06
C GLU A 204 3.19 -23.59 0.61
N ASP A 205 4.31 -23.45 -0.10
CA ASP A 205 5.62 -23.91 0.38
C ASP A 205 6.06 -23.14 1.63
N ILE A 206 5.73 -21.86 1.76
CA ILE A 206 5.99 -21.08 3.00
C ILE A 206 5.19 -21.66 4.16
N ALA A 207 3.91 -21.99 3.95
CA ALA A 207 3.08 -22.62 4.97
C ALA A 207 3.62 -24.00 5.38
N GLN A 208 4.12 -24.78 4.42
CA GLN A 208 4.77 -26.07 4.68
C GLN A 208 6.07 -25.92 5.47
N ILE A 209 6.91 -24.94 5.13
CA ILE A 209 8.13 -24.61 5.88
C ILE A 209 7.79 -24.15 7.31
N TYR A 210 6.69 -23.40 7.48
CA TYR A 210 6.23 -23.01 8.80
C TYR A 210 5.84 -24.22 9.66
N ALA A 211 5.04 -25.14 9.11
CA ALA A 211 4.67 -26.39 9.77
C ALA A 211 5.90 -27.27 10.08
N GLU A 212 6.82 -27.41 9.13
CA GLU A 212 8.11 -28.11 9.32
C GLU A 212 8.88 -27.52 10.50
N GLY A 213 9.00 -26.20 10.57
CA GLY A 213 9.73 -25.51 11.64
C GLY A 213 9.07 -25.67 13.01
N GLN A 214 7.73 -25.67 13.07
CA GLN A 214 7.01 -26.00 14.31
C GLN A 214 7.27 -27.44 14.75
N ALA A 215 7.18 -28.41 13.82
CA ALA A 215 7.42 -29.82 14.11
C ALA A 215 8.87 -30.11 14.54
N LYS A 216 9.85 -29.43 13.93
CA LYS A 216 11.29 -29.58 14.24
C LYS A 216 11.74 -28.71 15.43
N GLY A 217 10.88 -27.86 15.97
CA GLY A 217 11.19 -26.98 17.10
C GLY A 217 12.24 -25.90 16.77
N TRP A 218 12.21 -25.37 15.56
CA TRP A 218 13.07 -24.25 15.15
C TRP A 218 12.74 -22.99 15.96
N LYS A 219 13.78 -22.20 16.26
CA LYS A 219 13.70 -20.98 17.09
C LYS A 219 14.00 -19.72 16.29
#